data_AF-A0ABD3M1G2-F1
#
_entry.id   AF-A0ABD3M1G2-F1
#
_cell.length_a   1.000
_cell.length_b   1.000
_cell.length_c   1.000
_cell.angle_alpha   90.00
_cell.angle_beta   90.00
_cell.angle_gamma   90.00
#
_symmetry.space_group_name_H-M   'P 1'
#
loop_
_entity.id
_entity.type
_entity.pdbx_description
1 polymer ?
#
loop_
_entity_poly.entity_id
_entity_poly.type
_entity_poly.pdbx_seq_one_letter_code
_entity_poly.pdbx_strand_id
1 'polypeptide(L)'
;MDQNNNIAEQVLGMARASLADCILRLARYKLGHAVVGDHGEMVIHIFGIMNGLLHRDHALMRQWTDMIFALSSTPVRDKGCINLCLERVVEDGIVRDNLLDAFKTLHRPRLLLKTTMHGAKFATKALKANSSVQSLGIDGTNTTPFKSEKTATALVAAVIKHPSLDIIAIENCNLGRNKPVLSAIIPAVLSNISYIKLDGNVIDSYGATLIANCLAQNPSVKNLSLSNNALVDRDAYKLAASLKTNTTLRNLALEGNNITHAGLKAFFFLVHGDGLNSINDANHHCFIDLLADSEVNAFNDPILNRRVKIFSTIMYDVGCLGDAVPFELVPRLLIILQGREITEDGEPVFNPLNLVFQYVREFNTTLFNQSGMDRDESRSVDDISTGLGCAQLAD
;
A
#
# COMPACT_ATOMS: atom_id res chain seq x y z
N MET A 1 16.61 2.10 42.08
CA MET A 1 15.76 1.99 40.88
C MET A 1 16.21 0.88 39.91
N ASP A 2 17.31 0.16 40.16
CA ASP A 2 17.86 -0.80 39.16
C ASP A 2 17.59 -2.30 39.37
N GLN A 3 16.95 -2.74 40.46
CA GLN A 3 16.62 -4.16 40.63
C GLN A 3 15.31 -4.58 39.94
N ASN A 4 14.34 -3.67 39.81
CA ASN A 4 13.08 -3.97 39.12
C ASN A 4 13.25 -4.06 37.59
N ASN A 5 14.19 -3.33 37.00
CA ASN A 5 14.47 -3.41 35.56
C ASN A 5 15.06 -4.77 35.15
N ASN A 6 15.91 -5.37 35.99
CA ASN A 6 16.53 -6.68 35.68
C ASN A 6 15.52 -7.84 35.78
N ILE A 7 14.62 -7.81 36.77
CA ILE A 7 13.57 -8.82 36.92
C ILE A 7 12.55 -8.71 35.78
N ALA A 8 12.17 -7.48 35.41
CA ALA A 8 11.26 -7.26 34.29
C ALA A 8 11.83 -7.79 32.96
N GLU A 9 13.11 -7.52 32.66
CA GLU A 9 13.77 -8.04 31.47
C GLU A 9 13.91 -9.57 31.46
N GLN A 10 14.15 -10.20 32.61
CA GLN A 10 14.21 -11.66 32.72
C GLN A 10 12.84 -12.31 32.50
N VAL A 11 11.79 -11.77 33.13
CA VAL A 11 10.41 -12.25 32.95
C VAL A 11 9.97 -12.03 31.49
N LEU A 12 10.34 -10.90 30.88
CA LEU A 12 10.15 -10.61 29.46
C LEU A 12 10.84 -11.63 28.55
N GLY A 13 12.11 -11.95 28.82
CA GLY A 13 12.88 -12.94 28.09
C GLY A 13 12.26 -14.33 28.18
N MET A 14 11.81 -14.72 29.37
CA MET A 14 11.12 -16.00 29.61
C MET A 14 9.74 -16.05 28.94
N ALA A 15 8.95 -14.99 29.01
CA ALA A 15 7.64 -14.92 28.35
C ALA A 15 7.79 -15.02 26.82
N ARG A 16 8.79 -14.36 26.24
CA ARG A 16 9.14 -14.48 24.82
C ARG A 16 9.58 -15.90 24.46
N ALA A 17 10.44 -16.52 25.26
CA ALA A 17 10.87 -17.90 25.04
C ALA A 17 9.69 -18.89 25.15
N SER A 18 8.81 -18.69 26.12
CA SER A 18 7.59 -19.49 26.32
C SER A 18 6.61 -19.33 25.15
N LEU A 19 6.36 -18.10 24.71
CA LEU A 19 5.53 -17.80 23.56
C LEU A 19 6.13 -18.38 22.27
N ALA A 20 7.44 -18.23 22.08
CA ALA A 20 8.15 -18.83 20.95
C ALA A 20 8.08 -20.37 20.98
N ASP A 21 8.24 -21.01 22.14
CA ASP A 21 8.10 -22.46 22.29
C ASP A 21 6.67 -22.93 21.98
N CYS A 22 5.65 -22.21 22.48
CA CYS A 22 4.25 -22.50 22.17
C CYS A 22 3.98 -22.40 20.66
N ILE A 23 4.51 -21.37 20.00
CA ILE A 23 4.35 -21.17 18.56
C ILE A 23 5.13 -22.22 17.77
N LEU A 24 6.35 -22.59 18.20
CA LEU A 24 7.12 -23.67 17.58
C LEU A 24 6.41 -25.02 17.70
N ARG A 25 5.73 -25.28 18.82
CA ARG A 25 4.88 -26.47 18.98
C ARG A 25 3.73 -26.44 17.96
N LEU A 26 3.02 -25.31 17.82
CA LEU A 26 1.97 -25.16 16.80
C LEU A 26 2.52 -25.24 15.37
N ALA A 27 3.75 -24.78 15.12
CA ALA A 27 4.44 -24.88 13.84
C ALA A 27 4.70 -26.33 13.44
N ARG A 28 4.97 -27.24 14.40
CA ARG A 28 5.07 -28.69 14.13
C ARG A 28 3.77 -29.25 13.55
N TYR A 29 2.63 -28.67 13.89
CA TYR A 29 1.32 -29.02 13.33
C TYR A 29 0.98 -28.20 12.07
N LYS A 30 1.89 -27.35 11.58
CA LYS A 30 1.67 -26.39 10.48
C LYS A 30 0.53 -25.39 10.77
N LEU A 31 0.34 -25.03 12.04
CA LEU A 31 -0.74 -24.14 12.52
C LEU A 31 -0.26 -22.73 12.93
N GLY A 32 1.02 -22.44 12.80
CA GLY A 32 1.55 -21.08 13.02
C GLY A 32 3.06 -21.01 12.90
N HIS A 33 3.61 -19.80 12.92
CA HIS A 33 5.04 -19.53 13.13
C HIS A 33 5.24 -18.10 13.64
N ALA A 34 6.38 -17.86 14.28
CA ALA A 34 6.77 -16.52 14.74
C ALA A 34 7.95 -16.02 13.92
N VAL A 35 7.92 -14.73 13.58
CA VAL A 35 9.04 -14.01 12.99
C VAL A 35 9.31 -12.79 13.84
N VAL A 36 10.56 -12.62 14.27
CA VAL A 36 11.01 -11.37 14.91
C VAL A 36 11.57 -10.49 13.80
N GLY A 37 10.97 -9.32 13.61
CA GLY A 37 11.45 -8.34 12.64
C GLY A 37 12.69 -7.60 13.15
N ASP A 38 13.41 -6.96 12.23
CA ASP A 38 14.70 -6.29 12.49
C ASP A 38 14.61 -5.15 13.51
N HIS A 39 13.41 -4.60 13.73
CA HIS A 39 13.13 -3.55 14.71
C HIS A 39 12.56 -4.06 16.05
N GLY A 40 12.62 -5.37 16.28
CA GLY A 40 12.14 -6.00 17.51
C GLY A 40 10.62 -6.14 17.59
N GLU A 41 9.90 -5.96 16.48
CA GLU A 41 8.50 -6.35 16.34
C GLU A 41 8.39 -7.88 16.34
N MET A 42 7.40 -8.43 17.04
CA MET A 42 7.12 -9.86 17.00
C MET A 42 5.87 -10.09 16.15
N VAL A 43 6.06 -10.73 15.00
CA VAL A 43 4.97 -11.14 14.11
C VAL A 43 4.64 -12.59 14.40
N ILE A 44 3.41 -12.83 14.83
CA ILE A 44 2.90 -14.16 15.13
C ILE A 44 1.88 -14.49 14.05
N HIS A 45 2.30 -15.34 13.13
CA HIS A 45 1.42 -15.92 12.13
C HIS A 45 0.73 -17.12 12.74
N ILE A 46 -0.59 -17.06 12.77
CA ILE A 46 -1.45 -18.13 13.24
C ILE A 46 -2.20 -18.63 12.01
N PHE A 47 -1.86 -19.83 11.56
CA PHE A 47 -2.50 -20.48 10.43
C PHE A 47 -3.72 -21.26 10.90
N GLY A 48 -4.80 -21.12 10.14
CA GLY A 48 -6.13 -21.56 10.54
C GLY A 48 -6.18 -22.96 11.12
N ILE A 49 -7.00 -23.07 12.15
CA ILE A 49 -7.48 -24.33 12.66
C ILE A 49 -8.52 -24.82 11.65
N MET A 50 -8.32 -26.01 11.08
CA MET A 50 -9.39 -26.61 10.28
C MET A 50 -10.55 -26.96 11.20
N ASN A 51 -11.75 -26.44 10.86
CA ASN A 51 -13.00 -26.75 11.56
C ASN A 51 -13.09 -28.26 11.85
N GLY A 52 -13.37 -28.62 13.11
CA GLY A 52 -13.60 -30.00 13.52
C GLY A 52 -12.37 -30.79 14.00
N LEU A 53 -11.14 -30.29 13.82
CA LEU A 53 -9.94 -30.93 14.38
C LEU A 53 -9.69 -30.55 15.84
N LEU A 54 -9.93 -29.29 16.25
CA LEU A 54 -9.49 -28.82 17.56
C LEU A 54 -10.22 -29.50 18.72
N HIS A 55 -11.54 -29.60 18.66
CA HIS A 55 -12.34 -30.26 19.71
C HIS A 55 -12.04 -31.74 19.88
N ARG A 56 -11.44 -32.38 18.87
CA ARG A 56 -11.13 -33.81 18.87
C ARG A 56 -9.71 -34.10 19.33
N ASP A 57 -8.85 -33.08 19.43
CA ASP A 57 -7.46 -33.21 19.83
C ASP A 57 -7.18 -32.38 21.11
N HIS A 58 -7.25 -33.06 22.26
CA HIS A 58 -6.96 -32.46 23.56
C HIS A 58 -5.53 -31.92 23.69
N ALA A 59 -4.55 -32.53 23.01
CA ALA A 59 -3.17 -32.07 23.06
C ALA A 59 -3.01 -30.74 22.31
N LEU A 60 -3.69 -30.61 21.18
CA LEU A 60 -3.72 -29.38 20.41
C LEU A 60 -4.47 -28.26 21.16
N MET A 61 -5.62 -28.55 21.78
CA MET A 61 -6.34 -27.59 22.66
C MET A 61 -5.48 -27.07 23.81
N ARG A 62 -4.64 -27.94 24.39
CA ARG A 62 -3.71 -27.54 25.45
C ARG A 62 -2.66 -26.57 24.93
N GLN A 63 -2.03 -26.86 23.79
CA GLN A 63 -1.04 -25.96 23.16
C GLN A 63 -1.64 -24.60 22.82
N TRP A 64 -2.89 -24.56 22.37
CA TRP A 64 -3.62 -23.32 22.12
C TRP A 64 -3.86 -22.51 23.39
N THR A 65 -4.29 -23.17 24.47
CA THR A 65 -4.47 -22.54 25.77
C THR A 65 -3.14 -21.98 26.30
N ASP A 66 -2.06 -22.74 26.18
CA ASP A 66 -0.71 -22.33 26.60
C ASP A 66 -0.23 -21.11 25.79
N MET A 67 -0.45 -21.11 24.46
CA MET A 67 -0.14 -19.95 23.61
C MET A 67 -0.95 -18.72 24.00
N ILE A 68 -2.26 -18.87 24.24
CA ILE A 68 -3.15 -17.76 24.64
C ILE A 68 -2.71 -17.19 25.98
N PHE A 69 -2.35 -18.04 26.94
CA PHE A 69 -1.80 -17.61 28.21
C PHE A 69 -0.46 -16.88 28.03
N ALA A 70 0.43 -17.39 27.19
CA ALA A 70 1.71 -16.75 26.87
C ALA A 70 1.51 -15.38 26.20
N LEU A 71 0.58 -15.27 25.23
CA LEU A 71 0.20 -14.00 24.61
C LEU A 71 -0.28 -12.99 25.65
N SER A 72 -1.16 -13.42 26.56
CA SER A 72 -1.75 -12.55 27.59
C SER A 72 -0.77 -12.13 28.68
N SER A 73 0.32 -12.89 28.86
CA SER A 73 1.33 -12.64 29.89
C SER A 73 2.61 -12.00 29.34
N THR A 74 2.72 -11.80 28.02
CA THR A 74 3.91 -11.19 27.40
C THR A 74 3.93 -9.69 27.65
N PRO A 75 4.90 -9.16 28.42
CA PRO A 75 5.00 -7.73 28.63
C PRO A 75 5.45 -7.05 27.33
N VAL A 76 4.82 -5.94 26.97
CA VAL A 76 5.03 -5.24 25.69
C VAL A 76 6.03 -4.10 25.89
N ARG A 77 7.00 -3.95 24.97
CA ARG A 77 7.96 -2.83 24.97
C ARG A 77 7.25 -1.55 24.52
N ASP A 78 7.72 -0.38 24.98
CA ASP A 78 7.21 0.94 24.52
C ASP A 78 7.21 1.13 22.99
N LYS A 79 8.07 0.38 22.27
CA LYS A 79 8.18 0.39 20.80
C LYS A 79 7.83 -0.93 20.09
N GLY A 80 7.56 -2.01 20.83
CA GLY A 80 7.33 -3.33 20.22
C GLY A 80 5.84 -3.60 20.10
N CYS A 81 5.34 -3.97 18.92
CA CYS A 81 3.98 -4.45 18.74
C CYS A 81 3.97 -5.97 18.54
N ILE A 82 2.87 -6.60 18.96
CA ILE A 82 2.54 -7.97 18.57
C ILE A 82 1.65 -7.88 17.34
N ASN A 83 2.17 -8.36 16.21
CA ASN A 83 1.41 -8.44 14.96
C ASN A 83 0.77 -9.82 14.90
N LEU A 84 -0.54 -9.89 15.16
CA LEU A 84 -1.30 -11.14 15.05
C LEU A 84 -1.83 -11.26 13.62
N CYS A 85 -1.27 -12.19 12.85
CA CYS A 85 -1.78 -12.54 11.54
C CYS A 85 -2.62 -13.81 11.65
N LEU A 86 -3.96 -13.67 11.63
CA LEU A 86 -4.88 -14.79 11.65
C LEU A 86 -5.26 -15.15 10.21
N GLU A 87 -4.77 -16.28 9.74
CA GLU A 87 -5.15 -16.82 8.43
C GLU A 87 -6.24 -17.87 8.63
N ARG A 88 -7.38 -17.78 7.92
CA ARG A 88 -8.49 -18.75 8.02
C ARG A 88 -9.08 -18.91 9.45
N VAL A 89 -9.35 -17.80 10.15
CA VAL A 89 -10.19 -17.72 11.38
C VAL A 89 -11.37 -18.71 11.41
N VAL A 90 -11.36 -19.54 12.45
CA VAL A 90 -12.27 -20.66 12.72
C VAL A 90 -13.72 -20.20 12.94
N GLU A 91 -14.70 -21.03 12.58
CA GLU A 91 -16.11 -20.83 12.99
C GLU A 91 -16.37 -21.28 14.44
N ASP A 92 -15.48 -22.11 14.99
CA ASP A 92 -15.51 -22.62 16.35
C ASP A 92 -15.57 -21.47 17.37
N GLY A 93 -16.67 -21.44 18.13
CA GLY A 93 -16.94 -20.39 19.10
C GLY A 93 -15.92 -20.33 20.23
N ILE A 94 -15.41 -21.47 20.69
CA ILE A 94 -14.55 -21.54 21.88
C ILE A 94 -13.20 -20.90 21.58
N VAL A 95 -12.57 -21.27 20.47
CA VAL A 95 -11.23 -20.76 20.14
C VAL A 95 -11.29 -19.28 19.80
N ARG A 96 -12.32 -18.86 19.06
CA ARG A 96 -12.55 -17.45 18.73
C ARG A 96 -12.74 -16.61 19.98
N ASP A 97 -13.52 -17.10 20.95
CA ASP A 97 -13.83 -16.37 22.16
C ASP A 97 -12.60 -16.33 23.10
N ASN A 98 -11.83 -17.42 23.21
CA ASN A 98 -10.56 -17.45 23.93
C ASN A 98 -9.51 -16.51 23.29
N LEU A 99 -9.43 -16.46 21.95
CA LEU A 99 -8.57 -15.52 21.25
C LEU A 99 -8.98 -14.07 21.51
N LEU A 100 -10.29 -13.79 21.54
CA LEU A 100 -10.80 -12.46 21.86
C LEU A 100 -10.46 -12.07 23.30
N ASP A 101 -10.53 -13.01 24.24
CA ASP A 101 -10.14 -12.79 25.63
C ASP A 101 -8.64 -12.52 25.78
N ALA A 102 -7.80 -13.29 25.07
CA ALA A 102 -6.37 -13.00 24.98
C ALA A 102 -6.14 -11.58 24.45
N PHE A 103 -6.87 -11.23 23.38
CA PHE A 103 -6.76 -9.96 22.69
C PHE A 103 -7.09 -8.77 23.60
N LYS A 104 -7.99 -8.90 24.58
CA LYS A 104 -8.30 -7.83 25.55
C LYS A 104 -7.08 -7.37 26.36
N THR A 105 -6.14 -8.28 26.61
CA THR A 105 -4.99 -8.04 27.49
C THR A 105 -3.77 -7.52 26.76
N LEU A 106 -3.75 -7.62 25.42
CA LEU A 106 -2.62 -7.18 24.61
C LEU A 106 -2.49 -5.66 24.58
N HIS A 107 -1.28 -5.15 24.79
CA HIS A 107 -0.98 -3.74 24.66
C HIS A 107 -0.61 -3.40 23.21
N ARG A 108 -1.40 -2.54 22.56
CA ARG A 108 -1.21 -2.06 21.17
C ARG A 108 -0.99 -3.16 20.11
N PRO A 109 -1.86 -4.19 20.04
CA PRO A 109 -1.72 -5.20 19.01
C PRO A 109 -1.99 -4.60 17.62
N ARG A 110 -1.26 -5.09 16.61
CA ARG A 110 -1.68 -4.95 15.21
C ARG A 110 -2.37 -6.25 14.82
N LEU A 111 -3.58 -6.14 14.29
CA LEU A 111 -4.37 -7.29 13.90
C LEU A 111 -4.45 -7.36 12.39
N LEU A 112 -3.95 -8.44 11.80
CA LEU A 112 -4.09 -8.75 10.38
C LEU A 112 -4.94 -10.00 10.22
N LEU A 113 -6.06 -9.90 9.51
CA LEU A 113 -6.97 -11.00 9.26
C LEU A 113 -6.90 -11.38 7.78
N LYS A 114 -6.30 -12.52 7.47
CA LYS A 114 -6.28 -13.05 6.12
C LYS A 114 -7.38 -14.10 5.95
N THR A 115 -8.28 -13.82 5.01
CA THR A 115 -9.21 -14.77 4.38
C THR A 115 -10.11 -15.53 5.33
N THR A 116 -11.13 -14.85 5.87
CA THR A 116 -12.33 -15.52 6.38
C THR A 116 -13.61 -14.81 6.08
N MET A 117 -14.65 -15.58 5.75
CA MET A 117 -16.03 -15.09 5.66
C MET A 117 -16.50 -14.37 6.94
N HIS A 118 -15.84 -14.63 8.07
CA HIS A 118 -16.13 -14.07 9.38
C HIS A 118 -15.13 -13.01 9.86
N GLY A 119 -14.11 -12.70 9.07
CA GLY A 119 -13.00 -11.82 9.46
C GLY A 119 -13.47 -10.44 9.87
N ALA A 120 -14.36 -9.83 9.09
CA ALA A 120 -14.94 -8.52 9.43
C ALA A 120 -15.75 -8.54 10.75
N LYS A 121 -16.47 -9.63 11.04
CA LYS A 121 -17.19 -9.80 12.31
C LYS A 121 -16.23 -9.96 13.49
N PHE A 122 -15.15 -10.73 13.31
CA PHE A 122 -14.11 -10.89 14.32
C PHE A 122 -13.39 -9.56 14.56
N ALA A 123 -12.96 -8.86 13.51
CA ALA A 123 -12.37 -7.52 13.58
C ALA A 123 -13.26 -6.57 14.39
N THR A 124 -14.56 -6.55 14.10
CA THR A 124 -15.53 -5.73 14.85
C THR A 124 -15.53 -6.05 16.34
N LYS A 125 -15.51 -7.34 16.71
CA LYS A 125 -15.44 -7.76 18.12
C LYS A 125 -14.10 -7.41 18.75
N ALA A 126 -12.99 -7.61 18.04
CA ALA A 126 -11.64 -7.34 18.49
C ALA A 126 -11.42 -5.84 18.79
N LEU A 127 -11.84 -4.96 17.88
CA LEU A 127 -11.81 -3.51 18.08
C LEU A 127 -12.64 -3.07 19.29
N LYS A 128 -13.81 -3.71 19.52
CA LYS A 128 -14.63 -3.39 20.71
C LYS A 128 -14.03 -3.92 22.01
N ALA A 129 -13.28 -5.01 21.94
CA ALA A 129 -12.71 -5.67 23.10
C ALA A 129 -11.39 -5.03 23.57
N ASN A 130 -10.62 -4.42 22.65
CA ASN A 130 -9.33 -3.83 22.97
C ASN A 130 -9.24 -2.41 22.40
N SER A 131 -9.23 -1.40 23.28
CA SER A 131 -9.14 0.02 22.94
C SER A 131 -7.74 0.49 22.50
N SER A 132 -6.72 -0.36 22.64
CA SER A 132 -5.34 -0.03 22.31
C SER A 132 -4.93 -0.43 20.89
N VAL A 133 -5.78 -1.12 20.13
CA VAL A 133 -5.48 -1.53 18.74
C VAL A 133 -5.13 -0.32 17.89
N GLN A 134 -3.95 -0.35 17.26
CA GLN A 134 -3.47 0.76 16.42
C GLN A 134 -3.63 0.49 14.92
N SER A 135 -3.60 -0.79 14.53
CA SER A 135 -3.64 -1.22 13.15
C SER A 135 -4.57 -2.40 12.96
N LEU A 136 -5.44 -2.32 11.96
CA LEU A 136 -6.32 -3.40 11.53
C LEU A 136 -6.13 -3.68 10.04
N GLY A 137 -5.81 -4.91 9.68
CA GLY A 137 -5.79 -5.41 8.32
C GLY A 137 -6.88 -6.46 8.10
N ILE A 138 -7.58 -6.39 6.99
CA ILE A 138 -8.53 -7.40 6.50
C ILE A 138 -8.18 -7.67 5.04
N ASP A 139 -7.72 -8.89 4.75
CA ASP A 139 -7.39 -9.33 3.39
C ASP A 139 -8.40 -10.38 2.90
N GLY A 140 -9.03 -10.08 1.77
CA GLY A 140 -10.06 -10.88 1.13
C GLY A 140 -9.57 -11.77 -0.02
N THR A 141 -8.26 -11.94 -0.27
CA THR A 141 -7.70 -12.70 -1.42
C THR A 141 -8.42 -14.01 -1.76
N ASN A 142 -8.93 -14.77 -0.76
CA ASN A 142 -9.66 -16.02 -0.98
C ASN A 142 -11.14 -16.00 -0.53
N THR A 143 -11.70 -14.84 -0.16
CA THR A 143 -13.05 -14.75 0.42
C THR A 143 -13.75 -13.41 0.12
N THR A 144 -15.07 -13.32 0.34
CA THR A 144 -15.79 -12.04 0.35
C THR A 144 -16.19 -11.67 1.77
N PRO A 145 -15.34 -10.96 2.55
CA PRO A 145 -15.60 -10.71 3.98
C PRO A 145 -16.79 -9.77 4.22
N PHE A 146 -17.17 -8.95 3.24
CA PHE A 146 -18.30 -8.03 3.33
C PHE A 146 -19.50 -8.46 2.46
N LYS A 147 -20.09 -9.62 2.77
CA LYS A 147 -21.31 -10.10 2.07
C LYS A 147 -22.56 -9.26 2.37
N SER A 148 -22.61 -8.56 3.50
CA SER A 148 -23.78 -7.78 3.92
C SER A 148 -23.40 -6.40 4.43
N GLU A 149 -24.25 -5.42 4.11
CA GLU A 149 -24.15 -4.05 4.61
C GLU A 149 -24.08 -4.02 6.14
N LYS A 150 -24.88 -4.85 6.82
CA LYS A 150 -24.86 -4.99 8.29
C LYS A 150 -23.46 -5.25 8.86
N THR A 151 -22.63 -6.05 8.17
CA THR A 151 -21.27 -6.34 8.63
C THR A 151 -20.36 -5.13 8.45
N ALA A 152 -20.50 -4.41 7.33
CA ALA A 152 -19.77 -3.18 7.07
C ALA A 152 -20.16 -2.07 8.06
N THR A 153 -21.45 -1.86 8.31
CA THR A 153 -21.94 -0.86 9.29
C THR A 153 -21.44 -1.17 10.70
N ALA A 154 -21.40 -2.45 11.09
CA ALA A 154 -20.89 -2.84 12.40
C ALA A 154 -19.38 -2.56 12.55
N LEU A 155 -18.60 -2.82 11.49
CA LEU A 155 -17.17 -2.49 11.46
C LEU A 155 -16.96 -0.98 11.51
N VAL A 156 -17.67 -0.22 10.67
CA VAL A 156 -17.64 1.25 10.63
C VAL A 156 -17.94 1.85 11.99
N ALA A 157 -18.99 1.38 12.66
CA ALA A 157 -19.36 1.84 14.00
C ALA A 157 -18.28 1.55 15.05
N ALA A 158 -17.50 0.47 14.89
CA ALA A 158 -16.36 0.17 15.74
C ALA A 158 -15.16 1.07 15.43
N VAL A 159 -14.84 1.27 14.15
CA VAL A 159 -13.73 2.11 13.68
C VAL A 159 -13.89 3.57 14.13
N ILE A 160 -15.06 4.18 13.90
CA ILE A 160 -15.33 5.59 14.24
C ILE A 160 -15.17 5.85 15.74
N LYS A 161 -15.50 4.88 16.59
CA LYS A 161 -15.44 5.02 18.05
C LYS A 161 -14.11 4.56 18.65
N HIS A 162 -13.20 4.03 17.84
CA HIS A 162 -11.99 3.41 18.36
C HIS A 162 -10.96 4.50 18.73
N PRO A 163 -10.47 4.56 19.97
CA PRO A 163 -9.69 5.71 20.45
C PRO A 163 -8.23 5.72 19.94
N SER A 164 -7.71 4.56 19.52
CA SER A 164 -6.28 4.42 19.17
C SER A 164 -6.02 3.93 17.74
N LEU A 165 -7.07 3.67 16.94
CA LEU A 165 -6.91 3.08 15.62
C LEU A 165 -6.50 4.17 14.64
N ASP A 166 -5.35 4.00 14.00
CA ASP A 166 -4.79 5.00 13.08
C ASP A 166 -4.43 4.42 11.70
N ILE A 167 -4.36 3.09 11.63
CA ILE A 167 -4.03 2.35 10.41
C ILE A 167 -5.14 1.35 10.11
N ILE A 168 -5.70 1.41 8.90
CA ILE A 168 -6.61 0.38 8.39
C ILE A 168 -6.19 -0.07 7.00
N ALA A 169 -6.11 -1.38 6.81
CA ALA A 169 -5.92 -2.02 5.53
C ALA A 169 -7.13 -2.91 5.26
N ILE A 170 -7.85 -2.65 4.19
CA ILE A 170 -8.93 -3.52 3.72
C ILE A 170 -8.56 -3.85 2.29
N GLU A 171 -7.98 -5.01 2.06
CA GLU A 171 -7.38 -5.39 0.77
C GLU A 171 -8.13 -6.57 0.16
N ASN A 172 -8.27 -6.61 -1.16
CA ASN A 172 -8.85 -7.75 -1.89
C ASN A 172 -10.28 -8.14 -1.43
N CYS A 173 -11.03 -7.19 -0.86
CA CYS A 173 -12.32 -7.45 -0.23
C CYS A 173 -13.52 -7.25 -1.17
N ASN A 174 -13.28 -6.94 -2.45
CA ASN A 174 -14.30 -6.64 -3.47
C ASN A 174 -15.26 -5.51 -3.07
N LEU A 175 -14.79 -4.51 -2.31
CA LEU A 175 -15.64 -3.41 -1.84
C LEU A 175 -16.35 -2.69 -3.00
N GLY A 176 -15.67 -2.46 -4.13
CA GLY A 176 -16.24 -1.78 -5.29
C GLY A 176 -17.41 -2.52 -5.95
N ARG A 177 -17.50 -3.84 -5.80
CA ARG A 177 -18.63 -4.64 -6.29
C ARG A 177 -19.89 -4.50 -5.43
N ASN A 178 -19.79 -3.94 -4.23
CA ASN A 178 -20.90 -3.75 -3.31
C ASN A 178 -21.02 -2.27 -2.92
N LYS A 179 -21.75 -1.50 -3.74
CA LYS A 179 -21.91 -0.05 -3.56
C LYS A 179 -22.42 0.36 -2.17
N PRO A 180 -23.44 -0.28 -1.57
CA PRO A 180 -23.85 0.03 -0.20
C PRO A 180 -22.72 -0.13 0.83
N VAL A 181 -21.94 -1.21 0.74
CA VAL A 181 -20.79 -1.46 1.61
C VAL A 181 -19.71 -0.39 1.40
N LEU A 182 -19.38 -0.08 0.14
CA LEU A 182 -18.39 0.94 -0.20
C LEU A 182 -18.79 2.31 0.36
N SER A 183 -20.04 2.71 0.18
CA SER A 183 -20.59 3.99 0.66
C SER A 183 -20.64 4.08 2.19
N ALA A 184 -20.76 2.96 2.89
CA ALA A 184 -20.66 2.93 4.34
C ALA A 184 -19.20 3.05 4.83
N ILE A 185 -18.27 2.36 4.17
CA ILE A 185 -16.87 2.26 4.62
C ILE A 185 -16.07 3.51 4.28
N ILE A 186 -16.10 3.98 3.02
CA ILE A 186 -15.20 5.03 2.52
C ILE A 186 -15.25 6.32 3.33
N PRO A 187 -16.43 6.94 3.60
CA PRO A 187 -16.48 8.19 4.35
C PRO A 187 -16.00 8.02 5.79
N ALA A 188 -16.31 6.87 6.40
CA ALA A 188 -15.95 6.58 7.78
C ALA A 188 -14.44 6.41 7.96
N VAL A 189 -13.78 5.63 7.09
CA VAL A 189 -12.34 5.42 7.21
C VAL A 189 -11.57 6.70 6.88
N LEU A 190 -11.93 7.41 5.79
CA LEU A 190 -11.21 8.61 5.38
C LEU A 190 -11.29 9.72 6.42
N SER A 191 -12.40 9.85 7.16
CA SER A 191 -12.57 10.92 8.15
C SER A 191 -11.92 10.65 9.51
N ASN A 192 -11.54 9.39 9.81
CA ASN A 192 -11.10 9.00 11.15
C ASN A 192 -9.71 8.38 11.20
N ILE A 193 -9.16 7.92 10.06
CA ILE A 193 -7.94 7.12 10.01
C ILE A 193 -6.85 7.85 9.22
N SER A 194 -5.63 7.93 9.75
CA SER A 194 -4.52 8.61 9.08
C SER A 194 -3.90 7.80 7.95
N TYR A 195 -3.88 6.47 8.07
CA TYR A 195 -3.25 5.58 7.09
C TYR A 195 -4.25 4.51 6.61
N ILE A 196 -4.55 4.52 5.32
CA ILE A 196 -5.60 3.71 4.72
C ILE A 196 -5.04 2.96 3.51
N LYS A 197 -5.19 1.64 3.48
CA LYS A 197 -4.99 0.83 2.27
C LYS A 197 -6.30 0.21 1.81
N LEU A 198 -6.64 0.41 0.55
CA LEU A 198 -7.84 -0.14 -0.10
C LEU A 198 -7.46 -0.90 -1.37
N ASP A 199 -6.32 -1.55 -1.37
CA ASP A 199 -5.76 -2.18 -2.57
C ASP A 199 -6.58 -3.40 -3.00
N GLY A 200 -6.66 -3.66 -4.31
CA GLY A 200 -7.30 -4.89 -4.81
C GLY A 200 -8.83 -4.95 -4.62
N ASN A 201 -9.51 -3.82 -4.37
CA ASN A 201 -10.95 -3.83 -4.03
C ASN A 201 -11.91 -3.64 -5.20
N VAL A 202 -11.38 -3.58 -6.43
CA VAL A 202 -12.19 -3.32 -7.63
C VAL A 202 -12.98 -2.01 -7.51
N ILE A 203 -12.40 -1.00 -6.84
CA ILE A 203 -12.99 0.33 -6.72
C ILE A 203 -13.05 0.95 -8.13
N ASP A 204 -14.26 1.27 -8.57
CA ASP A 204 -14.56 1.84 -9.88
C ASP A 204 -14.81 3.36 -9.79
N SER A 205 -15.31 3.96 -10.88
CA SER A 205 -15.62 5.39 -10.94
C SER A 205 -16.64 5.88 -9.91
N TYR A 206 -17.52 5.01 -9.40
CA TYR A 206 -18.43 5.37 -8.32
C TYR A 206 -17.64 5.56 -7.02
N GLY A 207 -16.79 4.59 -6.68
CA GLY A 207 -15.91 4.67 -5.53
C GLY A 207 -14.92 5.83 -5.59
N ALA A 208 -14.34 6.09 -6.76
CA ALA A 208 -13.45 7.23 -6.98
C ALA A 208 -14.14 8.57 -6.68
N THR A 209 -15.41 8.70 -7.06
CA THR A 209 -16.21 9.91 -6.80
C THR A 209 -16.46 10.09 -5.30
N LEU A 210 -16.75 9.01 -4.57
CA LEU A 210 -16.89 9.05 -3.11
C LEU A 210 -15.59 9.48 -2.44
N ILE A 211 -14.45 8.89 -2.85
CA ILE A 211 -13.14 9.20 -2.30
C ILE A 211 -12.79 10.67 -2.57
N ALA A 212 -12.93 11.14 -3.81
CA ALA A 212 -12.64 12.53 -4.18
C ALA A 212 -13.49 13.53 -3.37
N ASN A 213 -14.79 13.24 -3.20
CA ASN A 213 -15.67 14.08 -2.38
C ASN A 213 -15.22 14.13 -0.91
N CYS A 214 -14.76 13.01 -0.35
CA CYS A 214 -14.22 12.98 1.01
C CYS A 214 -12.91 13.75 1.10
N LEU A 215 -11.96 13.54 0.17
CA LEU A 215 -10.67 14.24 0.16
C LEU A 215 -10.82 15.76 0.04
N ALA A 216 -11.79 16.24 -0.74
CA ALA A 216 -12.07 17.67 -0.87
C ALA A 216 -12.44 18.34 0.48
N GLN A 217 -12.92 17.57 1.46
CA GLN A 217 -13.27 18.06 2.81
C GLN A 217 -12.07 18.19 3.76
N ASN A 218 -10.84 17.99 3.28
CA ASN A 218 -9.61 18.02 4.11
C ASN A 218 -9.67 17.08 5.33
N PRO A 219 -9.97 15.78 5.13
CA PRO A 219 -9.99 14.80 6.21
C PRO A 219 -8.60 14.61 6.84
N SER A 220 -8.51 13.99 8.02
CA SER A 220 -7.25 13.74 8.72
C SER A 220 -6.31 12.73 8.03
N VAL A 221 -6.78 12.03 6.98
CA VAL A 221 -5.97 11.05 6.24
C VAL A 221 -4.71 11.68 5.67
N LYS A 222 -3.58 11.00 5.90
CA LYS A 222 -2.25 11.37 5.41
C LYS A 222 -1.77 10.42 4.32
N ASN A 223 -2.14 9.15 4.41
CA ASN A 223 -1.68 8.12 3.49
C ASN A 223 -2.89 7.33 2.99
N LEU A 224 -3.09 7.31 1.67
CA LEU A 224 -4.15 6.58 1.01
C LEU A 224 -3.56 5.73 -0.11
N SER A 225 -3.73 4.41 -0.02
CA SER A 225 -3.41 3.48 -1.09
C SER A 225 -4.68 2.99 -1.77
N LEU A 226 -4.75 3.14 -3.09
CA LEU A 226 -5.81 2.68 -3.98
C LEU A 226 -5.23 1.79 -5.08
N SER A 227 -4.09 1.15 -4.84
CA SER A 227 -3.41 0.36 -5.85
C SER A 227 -4.23 -0.88 -6.27
N ASN A 228 -4.03 -1.38 -7.48
CA ASN A 228 -4.70 -2.57 -7.99
C ASN A 228 -6.25 -2.47 -7.95
N ASN A 229 -6.81 -1.31 -8.30
CA ASN A 229 -8.25 -1.10 -8.40
C ASN A 229 -8.67 -0.94 -9.88
N ALA A 230 -9.90 -0.49 -10.13
CA ALA A 230 -10.46 -0.32 -11.47
C ALA A 230 -10.60 1.16 -11.87
N LEU A 231 -9.67 2.00 -11.41
CA LEU A 231 -9.69 3.44 -11.71
C LEU A 231 -9.21 3.70 -13.14
N VAL A 232 -9.80 4.69 -13.80
CA VAL A 232 -9.45 5.13 -15.17
C VAL A 232 -9.10 6.62 -15.20
N ASP A 233 -8.65 7.14 -16.34
CA ASP A 233 -8.23 8.53 -16.54
C ASP A 233 -9.23 9.57 -16.00
N ARG A 234 -10.53 9.35 -16.22
CA ARG A 234 -11.57 10.26 -15.72
C ARG A 234 -11.63 10.31 -14.20
N ASP A 235 -11.29 9.22 -13.52
CA ASP A 235 -11.30 9.14 -12.07
C ASP A 235 -10.02 9.73 -11.47
N ALA A 236 -8.89 9.55 -12.15
CA ALA A 236 -7.66 10.26 -11.88
C ALA A 236 -7.90 11.79 -11.87
N TYR A 237 -8.60 12.31 -12.89
CA TYR A 237 -9.00 13.71 -12.94
C TYR A 237 -9.81 14.16 -11.71
N LYS A 238 -10.79 13.37 -11.25
CA LYS A 238 -11.61 13.70 -10.06
C LYS A 238 -10.76 13.74 -8.79
N LEU A 239 -9.88 12.77 -8.62
CA LEU A 239 -8.96 12.72 -7.48
C LEU A 239 -8.05 13.94 -7.49
N ALA A 240 -7.42 14.27 -8.62
CA ALA A 240 -6.60 15.46 -8.76
C ALA A 240 -7.37 16.77 -8.47
N ALA A 241 -8.62 16.87 -8.92
CA ALA A 241 -9.46 18.03 -8.61
C ALA A 241 -9.71 18.19 -7.10
N SER A 242 -9.90 17.08 -6.37
CA SER A 242 -10.05 17.10 -4.91
C SER A 242 -8.75 17.46 -4.19
N LEU A 243 -7.60 17.11 -4.77
CA LEU A 243 -6.29 17.42 -4.19
C LEU A 243 -5.94 18.90 -4.27
N LYS A 244 -6.45 19.65 -5.27
CA LYS A 244 -6.25 21.11 -5.34
C LYS A 244 -6.57 21.85 -4.04
N THR A 245 -7.59 21.38 -3.32
CA THR A 245 -8.04 21.98 -2.05
C THR A 245 -7.64 21.14 -0.84
N ASN A 246 -7.11 19.94 -1.02
CA ASN A 246 -6.69 19.07 0.07
C ASN A 246 -5.27 19.45 0.52
N THR A 247 -5.08 19.63 1.82
CA THR A 247 -3.81 20.03 2.44
C THR A 247 -3.29 19.00 3.45
N THR A 248 -4.06 17.93 3.66
CA THR A 248 -3.81 16.93 4.70
C THR A 248 -3.14 15.68 4.14
N LEU A 249 -3.53 15.25 2.94
CA LEU A 249 -3.00 14.05 2.29
C LEU A 249 -1.54 14.28 1.87
N ARG A 250 -0.69 13.32 2.23
CA ARG A 250 0.75 13.32 1.98
C ARG A 250 1.19 12.25 1.02
N ASN A 251 0.49 11.13 0.95
CA ASN A 251 0.81 10.05 0.03
C ASN A 251 -0.48 9.48 -0.58
N LEU A 252 -0.52 9.39 -1.90
CA LEU A 252 -1.58 8.75 -2.67
C LEU A 252 -0.96 7.70 -3.60
N ALA A 253 -1.27 6.43 -3.41
CA ALA A 253 -0.83 5.37 -4.31
C ALA A 253 -1.96 4.92 -5.25
N LEU A 254 -1.65 4.85 -6.55
CA LEU A 254 -2.59 4.50 -7.63
C LEU A 254 -2.01 3.43 -8.59
N GLU A 255 -0.90 2.79 -8.23
CA GLU A 255 -0.26 1.74 -9.04
C GLU A 255 -1.25 0.62 -9.41
N GLY A 256 -1.11 0.00 -10.58
CA GLY A 256 -1.93 -1.16 -10.97
C GLY A 256 -3.40 -0.83 -11.26
N ASN A 257 -3.72 0.43 -11.52
CA ASN A 257 -5.01 0.87 -12.06
C ASN A 257 -4.97 1.00 -13.59
N ASN A 258 -6.12 1.26 -14.23
CA ASN A 258 -6.26 1.45 -15.67
C ASN A 258 -6.13 2.94 -16.06
N ILE A 259 -5.18 3.65 -15.43
CA ILE A 259 -4.88 5.05 -15.72
C ILE A 259 -3.77 5.07 -16.77
N THR A 260 -4.06 5.65 -17.93
CA THR A 260 -3.13 5.79 -19.04
C THR A 260 -2.19 6.98 -18.82
N HIS A 261 -1.12 7.06 -19.61
CA HIS A 261 -0.22 8.20 -19.60
C HIS A 261 -0.94 9.55 -19.81
N ALA A 262 -2.01 9.59 -20.59
CA ALA A 262 -2.81 10.79 -20.78
C ALA A 262 -3.57 11.21 -19.50
N GLY A 263 -4.15 10.24 -18.79
CA GLY A 263 -4.78 10.46 -17.49
C GLY A 263 -3.78 10.95 -16.44
N LEU A 264 -2.57 10.39 -16.42
CA LEU A 264 -1.50 10.81 -15.53
C LEU A 264 -1.02 12.24 -15.82
N LYS A 265 -0.79 12.55 -17.10
CA LYS A 265 -0.46 13.91 -17.55
C LYS A 265 -1.52 14.90 -17.07
N ALA A 266 -2.80 14.59 -17.30
CA ALA A 266 -3.90 15.44 -16.86
C ALA A 266 -3.95 15.59 -15.33
N PHE A 267 -3.72 14.50 -14.58
CA PHE A 267 -3.64 14.54 -13.12
C PHE A 267 -2.55 15.51 -12.65
N PHE A 268 -1.35 15.37 -13.19
CA PHE A 268 -0.18 16.20 -12.84
C PHE A 268 -0.46 17.69 -13.04
N PHE A 269 -0.88 18.09 -14.25
CA PHE A 269 -1.19 19.48 -14.55
C PHE A 269 -2.38 20.00 -13.74
N LEU A 270 -3.34 19.14 -13.40
CA LEU A 270 -4.46 19.56 -12.58
C LEU A 270 -4.04 19.84 -11.14
N VAL A 271 -3.14 19.04 -10.54
CA VAL A 271 -2.68 19.30 -9.16
C VAL A 271 -1.71 20.47 -9.08
N HIS A 272 -0.84 20.64 -10.08
CA HIS A 272 0.28 21.57 -10.01
C HIS A 272 0.11 22.85 -10.85
N GLY A 273 -0.90 22.93 -11.72
CA GLY A 273 -1.08 24.01 -12.69
C GLY A 273 -0.59 23.62 -14.08
N ASP A 274 -0.96 24.41 -15.08
CA ASP A 274 -0.80 24.16 -16.52
C ASP A 274 0.36 24.96 -17.17
N GLY A 275 1.17 25.66 -16.37
CA GLY A 275 2.29 26.46 -16.87
C GLY A 275 3.47 26.48 -15.89
N LEU A 276 4.65 26.81 -16.40
CA LEU A 276 5.89 26.80 -15.60
C LEU A 276 5.81 27.72 -14.37
N ASN A 277 5.15 28.88 -14.47
CA ASN A 277 4.92 29.78 -13.33
C ASN A 277 3.98 29.17 -12.28
N SER A 278 2.83 28.63 -12.70
CA SER A 278 1.87 28.04 -11.76
C SER A 278 2.43 26.80 -11.06
N ILE A 279 3.20 25.99 -11.79
CA ILE A 279 3.88 24.80 -11.26
C ILE A 279 5.05 25.16 -10.36
N ASN A 280 5.80 26.22 -10.69
CA ASN A 280 6.77 26.80 -9.80
C ASN A 280 6.06 27.23 -8.51
N ASP A 281 4.95 27.96 -8.57
CA ASP A 281 4.27 28.46 -7.36
C ASP A 281 3.43 27.39 -6.62
N ALA A 282 3.31 26.17 -7.17
CA ALA A 282 2.53 25.08 -6.60
C ALA A 282 3.18 24.47 -5.35
N ASN A 283 2.63 24.81 -4.19
CA ASN A 283 3.03 24.28 -2.88
C ASN A 283 2.35 22.96 -2.50
N HIS A 284 1.78 22.23 -3.46
CA HIS A 284 1.17 20.93 -3.15
C HIS A 284 2.25 19.89 -2.84
N HIS A 285 2.17 19.28 -1.65
CA HIS A 285 3.19 18.37 -1.08
C HIS A 285 2.80 16.89 -1.11
N CYS A 286 1.61 16.53 -1.58
CA CYS A 286 1.25 15.12 -1.67
C CYS A 286 2.17 14.41 -2.67
N PHE A 287 2.84 13.37 -2.20
CA PHE A 287 3.52 12.37 -3.01
C PHE A 287 2.47 11.50 -3.70
N ILE A 288 2.61 11.32 -5.01
CA ILE A 288 1.67 10.54 -5.79
C ILE A 288 2.44 9.39 -6.44
N ASP A 289 2.20 8.18 -5.95
CA ASP A 289 2.81 6.97 -6.45
C ASP A 289 1.95 6.41 -7.58
N LEU A 290 2.38 6.67 -8.82
CA LEU A 290 1.59 6.44 -10.02
C LEU A 290 2.12 5.32 -10.90
N LEU A 291 3.44 5.09 -10.91
CA LEU A 291 4.25 4.09 -11.64
C LEU A 291 5.74 4.50 -11.45
N ALA A 292 6.65 3.53 -11.54
CA ALA A 292 8.06 3.56 -11.12
C ALA A 292 8.98 4.73 -11.55
N ASP A 293 8.51 5.71 -12.33
CA ASP A 293 9.34 6.78 -12.91
C ASP A 293 8.82 8.22 -12.69
N SER A 294 7.71 8.41 -11.97
CA SER A 294 7.14 9.75 -11.71
C SER A 294 6.97 10.01 -10.22
N GLU A 295 8.10 10.22 -9.55
CA GLU A 295 8.15 10.51 -8.13
C GLU A 295 7.90 12.01 -7.83
N VAL A 296 6.73 12.51 -8.20
CA VAL A 296 6.37 13.90 -7.88
C VAL A 296 6.22 14.05 -6.38
N ASN A 297 7.01 14.94 -5.78
CA ASN A 297 7.14 15.14 -4.33
C ASN A 297 7.81 13.98 -3.55
N ALA A 298 8.71 13.19 -4.14
CA ALA A 298 9.42 12.13 -3.40
C ALA A 298 10.48 12.61 -2.41
N PHE A 299 11.03 13.80 -2.63
CA PHE A 299 12.23 14.23 -1.91
C PHE A 299 11.85 14.92 -0.60
N ASN A 300 12.69 14.78 0.43
CA ASN A 300 12.56 15.59 1.64
C ASN A 300 13.00 17.06 1.42
N ASP A 301 13.52 17.40 0.22
CA ASP A 301 13.89 18.75 -0.19
C ASP A 301 12.78 19.41 -1.05
N PRO A 302 12.12 20.47 -0.57
CA PRO A 302 11.13 21.24 -1.34
C PRO A 302 11.69 21.84 -2.64
N ILE A 303 12.97 22.20 -2.68
CA ILE A 303 13.62 22.77 -3.87
C ILE A 303 13.76 21.69 -4.94
N LEU A 304 14.23 20.50 -4.56
CA LEU A 304 14.35 19.37 -5.47
C LEU A 304 12.98 18.93 -6.02
N ASN A 305 11.95 18.85 -5.17
CA ASN A 305 10.58 18.58 -5.61
C ASN A 305 10.07 19.61 -6.62
N ARG A 306 10.36 20.90 -6.41
CA ARG A 306 10.00 21.98 -7.34
C ARG A 306 10.70 21.80 -8.69
N ARG A 307 11.98 21.41 -8.68
CA ARG A 307 12.76 21.14 -9.90
C ARG A 307 12.22 19.94 -10.67
N VAL A 308 11.90 18.85 -9.98
CA VAL A 308 11.33 17.65 -10.60
C VAL A 308 10.00 17.96 -11.26
N LYS A 309 9.11 18.72 -10.59
CA LYS A 309 7.85 19.17 -11.21
C LYS A 309 8.07 19.95 -12.50
N ILE A 310 8.93 20.96 -12.47
CA ILE A 310 9.27 21.78 -13.65
C ILE A 310 9.83 20.92 -14.78
N PHE A 311 10.69 19.95 -14.45
CA PHE A 311 11.26 19.04 -15.42
C PHE A 311 10.18 18.11 -16.02
N SER A 312 9.32 17.51 -15.19
CA SER A 312 8.19 16.70 -15.64
C SER A 312 7.26 17.48 -16.57
N THR A 313 7.01 18.77 -16.31
CA THR A 313 6.25 19.64 -17.21
C THR A 313 6.83 19.69 -18.62
N ILE A 314 8.14 19.93 -18.73
CA ILE A 314 8.84 20.01 -20.02
C ILE A 314 8.77 18.67 -20.75
N MET A 315 8.89 17.56 -20.01
CA MET A 315 8.76 16.21 -20.57
C MET A 315 7.36 15.93 -21.09
N TYR A 316 6.33 16.33 -20.35
CA TYR A 316 4.95 16.13 -20.76
C TYR A 316 4.50 17.07 -21.89
N ASP A 317 5.05 18.28 -21.97
CA ASP A 317 4.68 19.29 -22.96
C ASP A 317 5.86 20.19 -23.37
N VAL A 318 6.63 19.74 -24.37
CA VAL A 318 7.77 20.50 -24.91
C VAL A 318 7.33 21.87 -25.48
N GLY A 319 6.06 22.02 -25.85
CA GLY A 319 5.48 23.28 -26.34
C GLY A 319 5.42 24.39 -25.29
N CYS A 320 5.51 24.06 -23.99
CA CYS A 320 5.50 25.06 -22.91
C CYS A 320 6.73 26.00 -22.92
N LEU A 321 7.78 25.65 -23.68
CA LEU A 321 9.01 26.44 -23.80
C LEU A 321 8.88 27.65 -24.76
N GLY A 322 7.83 27.70 -25.58
CA GLY A 322 7.69 28.67 -26.67
C GLY A 322 7.41 30.11 -26.24
N ASP A 323 6.63 30.33 -25.17
CA ASP A 323 6.06 31.67 -24.90
C ASP A 323 6.25 32.20 -23.46
N ALA A 324 6.75 31.39 -22.51
CA ALA A 324 6.71 31.79 -21.09
C ALA A 324 7.71 31.09 -20.18
N VAL A 325 8.92 30.70 -20.65
CA VAL A 325 9.97 30.27 -19.71
C VAL A 325 10.40 31.49 -18.90
N PRO A 326 10.14 31.53 -17.58
CA PRO A 326 10.49 32.69 -16.78
C PRO A 326 12.00 32.91 -16.84
N PHE A 327 12.45 34.15 -17.06
CA PHE A 327 13.88 34.47 -17.17
C PHE A 327 14.68 33.95 -15.96
N GLU A 328 14.08 33.92 -14.78
CA GLU A 328 14.65 33.38 -13.54
C GLU A 328 14.85 31.85 -13.54
N LEU A 329 14.08 31.13 -14.35
CA LEU A 329 14.16 29.67 -14.50
C LEU A 329 15.13 29.24 -15.61
N VAL A 330 15.47 30.12 -16.57
CA VAL A 330 16.41 29.82 -17.66
C VAL A 330 17.80 29.39 -17.13
N PRO A 331 18.45 30.09 -16.18
CA PRO A 331 19.71 29.63 -15.61
C PRO A 331 19.61 28.28 -14.90
N ARG A 332 18.47 27.99 -14.24
CA ARG A 332 18.24 26.74 -13.52
C ARG A 332 18.03 25.56 -14.47
N LEU A 333 17.29 25.78 -15.56
CA LEU A 333 17.14 24.81 -16.64
C LEU A 333 18.48 24.53 -17.32
N LEU A 334 19.29 25.56 -17.56
CA LEU A 334 20.64 25.39 -18.09
C LEU A 334 21.55 24.60 -17.13
N ILE A 335 21.48 24.83 -15.81
CA ILE A 335 22.24 24.05 -14.81
C ILE A 335 21.80 22.57 -14.80
N ILE A 336 20.50 22.31 -14.87
CA ILE A 336 19.93 20.95 -14.93
C ILE A 336 20.36 20.25 -16.23
N LEU A 337 20.24 20.93 -17.38
CA LEU A 337 20.65 20.40 -18.70
C LEU A 337 22.16 20.23 -18.85
N GLN A 338 22.96 21.02 -18.14
CA GLN A 338 24.43 20.91 -18.11
C GLN A 338 24.94 19.80 -17.20
N GLY A 339 24.05 19.02 -16.55
CA GLY A 339 24.42 17.82 -15.81
C GLY A 339 25.27 18.07 -14.56
N ARG A 340 25.18 19.25 -13.94
CA ARG A 340 25.86 19.46 -12.65
C ARG A 340 25.11 18.71 -11.56
N GLU A 341 25.63 17.53 -11.22
CA GLU A 341 25.24 16.75 -10.05
C GLU A 341 25.16 17.65 -8.83
N ILE A 342 24.03 17.61 -8.14
CA ILE A 342 23.90 18.23 -6.83
C ILE A 342 24.24 17.13 -5.84
N THR A 343 25.49 17.13 -5.39
CA THR A 343 25.99 16.23 -4.35
C THR A 343 25.88 16.95 -3.01
N GLU A 344 25.16 16.38 -2.05
CA GLU A 344 25.33 16.79 -0.64
C GLU A 344 26.46 16.03 0.07
N ASP A 345 26.92 14.87 -0.43
CA ASP A 345 28.00 14.11 0.24
C ASP A 345 28.84 13.26 -0.73
N GLY A 346 29.02 13.72 -1.98
CA GLY A 346 29.85 13.01 -2.98
C GLY A 346 29.18 11.81 -3.66
N GLU A 347 27.92 11.50 -3.35
CA GLU A 347 27.08 10.59 -4.13
C GLU A 347 26.11 11.38 -5.04
N PRO A 348 25.95 11.02 -6.32
CA PRO A 348 25.04 11.70 -7.22
C PRO A 348 23.58 11.38 -6.87
N VAL A 349 22.87 12.35 -6.27
CA VAL A 349 21.48 12.18 -5.82
C VAL A 349 20.46 12.33 -6.96
N PHE A 350 20.79 13.05 -8.03
CA PHE A 350 19.89 13.28 -9.17
C PHE A 350 20.67 13.58 -10.45
N ASN A 351 20.62 12.68 -11.44
CA ASN A 351 21.15 12.92 -12.79
C ASN A 351 20.00 13.14 -13.78
N PRO A 352 19.66 14.39 -14.12
CA PRO A 352 18.58 14.70 -15.06
C PRO A 352 18.81 14.10 -16.46
N LEU A 353 20.06 13.84 -16.86
CA LEU A 353 20.37 13.20 -18.14
C LEU A 353 19.93 11.73 -18.17
N ASN A 354 19.95 11.00 -17.05
CA ASN A 354 19.45 9.61 -17.01
C ASN A 354 17.94 9.55 -17.30
N LEU A 355 17.17 10.49 -16.73
CA LEU A 355 15.75 10.63 -17.06
C LEU A 355 15.55 11.00 -18.54
N VAL A 356 16.35 11.93 -19.08
CA VAL A 356 16.32 12.27 -20.51
C VAL A 356 16.63 11.05 -21.38
N PHE A 357 17.66 10.27 -21.05
CA PHE A 357 18.05 9.07 -21.80
C PHE A 357 17.01 7.96 -21.72
N GLN A 358 16.43 7.70 -20.55
CA GLN A 358 15.35 6.73 -20.37
C GLN A 358 14.13 7.11 -21.23
N TYR A 359 13.76 8.40 -21.24
CA TYR A 359 12.59 8.85 -21.98
C TYR A 359 12.83 8.94 -23.50
N VAL A 360 14.02 9.34 -23.95
CA VAL A 360 14.39 9.26 -25.38
C VAL A 360 14.38 7.81 -25.86
N ARG A 361 14.77 6.85 -25.00
CA ARG A 361 14.70 5.41 -25.30
C ARG A 361 13.26 4.93 -25.44
N GLU A 362 12.37 5.36 -24.55
CA GLU A 362 10.95 5.01 -24.57
C GLU A 362 10.20 5.67 -25.74
N PHE A 363 10.46 6.96 -26.02
CA PHE A 363 9.88 7.69 -27.14
C PHE A 363 10.25 7.05 -28.50
N ASN A 364 11.49 6.55 -28.63
CA ASN A 364 11.91 5.80 -29.81
C ASN A 364 11.12 4.49 -29.97
N THR A 365 10.86 3.75 -28.89
CA THR A 365 10.08 2.50 -28.98
C THR A 365 8.63 2.71 -29.42
N THR A 366 8.04 3.88 -29.12
CA THR A 366 6.69 4.23 -29.60
C THR A 366 6.69 4.67 -31.05
N LEU A 367 7.74 5.38 -31.51
CA LEU A 367 7.87 5.84 -32.90
C LEU A 367 8.02 4.67 -33.89
N PHE A 368 8.83 3.66 -33.54
CA PHE A 368 9.05 2.47 -34.40
C PHE A 368 7.85 1.53 -34.45
N ASN A 369 6.99 1.54 -33.43
CA ASN A 369 5.75 0.74 -33.42
C ASN A 369 4.56 1.47 -34.08
N GLN A 370 4.64 2.79 -34.28
CA GLN A 370 3.63 3.58 -34.98
C GLN A 370 3.97 3.83 -36.47
N SER A 371 5.22 3.59 -36.89
CA SER A 371 5.56 3.51 -38.31
C SER A 371 5.14 2.15 -38.89
N GLY A 372 3.83 1.94 -39.00
CA GLY A 372 3.29 0.99 -39.97
C GLY A 372 3.64 1.47 -41.37
N MET A 373 4.78 1.04 -41.90
CA MET A 373 4.93 0.92 -43.35
C MET A 373 4.20 -0.35 -43.76
N ASP A 374 3.11 -0.15 -44.49
CA ASP A 374 2.38 -1.21 -45.18
C ASP A 374 3.33 -2.10 -45.98
N ARG A 375 3.04 -3.39 -45.87
CA ARG A 375 3.52 -4.41 -46.79
C ARG A 375 2.87 -4.18 -48.15
N ASP A 376 3.68 -4.07 -49.19
CA ASP A 376 3.69 -4.95 -50.37
C ASP A 376 4.25 -4.19 -51.58
N GLU A 377 5.41 -4.62 -52.07
CA GLU A 377 5.48 -5.22 -53.40
C GLU A 377 6.83 -5.90 -53.61
N SER A 378 6.74 -7.19 -53.94
CA SER A 378 7.79 -8.05 -54.45
C SER A 378 8.51 -7.46 -55.66
N ARG A 379 9.85 -7.52 -55.67
CA ARG A 379 10.63 -8.09 -56.79
C ARG A 379 12.06 -8.43 -56.38
N SER A 380 12.36 -9.70 -56.63
CA SER A 380 13.62 -10.44 -56.60
C SER A 380 14.84 -9.72 -57.18
N VAL A 381 16.01 -9.95 -56.57
CA VAL A 381 17.17 -10.52 -57.27
C VAL A 381 17.88 -11.49 -56.33
N ASP A 382 17.88 -12.76 -56.73
CA ASP A 382 18.77 -13.81 -56.27
C ASP A 382 20.24 -13.38 -56.36
N ASP A 383 21.04 -13.69 -55.35
CA ASP A 383 22.35 -14.27 -55.59
C ASP A 383 22.82 -15.09 -54.36
N ILE A 384 22.74 -16.43 -54.52
CA ILE A 384 23.84 -17.38 -54.29
C ILE A 384 24.33 -17.50 -52.82
N SER A 385 23.80 -18.42 -52.01
CA SER A 385 24.22 -19.84 -51.88
C SER A 385 25.71 -20.01 -51.52
N THR A 386 26.12 -20.47 -50.33
CA THR A 386 26.26 -21.88 -49.91
C THR A 386 27.22 -21.86 -48.69
N GLY A 387 27.24 -22.79 -47.73
CA GLY A 387 26.64 -24.10 -47.69
C GLY A 387 26.53 -24.67 -46.27
N LEU A 388 25.62 -25.62 -46.19
CA LEU A 388 25.34 -26.55 -45.09
C LEU A 388 26.54 -27.44 -44.74
N GLY A 389 26.55 -28.00 -43.53
CA GLY A 389 27.15 -29.31 -43.32
C GLY A 389 27.33 -29.79 -41.88
N CYS A 390 26.34 -30.57 -41.41
CA CYS A 390 26.47 -31.70 -40.46
C CYS A 390 26.85 -31.42 -38.98
N ALA A 391 26.40 -32.15 -37.97
CA ALA A 391 25.50 -33.31 -37.86
C ALA A 391 25.08 -33.48 -36.39
N GLN A 392 24.00 -34.22 -36.19
CA GLN A 392 23.51 -34.81 -34.94
C GLN A 392 24.60 -35.62 -34.20
N LEU A 393 24.50 -35.75 -32.87
CA LEU A 393 24.11 -37.01 -32.20
C LEU A 393 24.26 -36.96 -30.66
N ALA A 394 23.20 -37.46 -30.03
CA ALA A 394 23.12 -38.26 -28.79
C ALA A 394 23.40 -37.65 -27.40
N ASP A 395 22.39 -37.91 -26.56
CA ASP A 395 22.20 -37.79 -25.10
C ASP A 395 22.02 -36.41 -24.45
#